data_AF-A0A5J4UFT1-F1
#
_entry.id   AF-A0A5J4UFT1-F1
#
_cell.length_a   1.000
_cell.length_b   1.000
_cell.length_c   1.000
_cell.angle_alpha   90.00
_cell.angle_beta   90.00
_cell.angle_gamma   90.00
#
_symmetry.space_group_name_H-M   'P 1'
#
loop_
_entity.id
_entity.type
_entity.pdbx_description
1 polymer ?
#
loop_
_entity_poly.entity_id
_entity_poly.type
_entity_poly.pdbx_seq_one_letter_code
_entity_poly.pdbx_strand_id
1 'polypeptide(L)'
;MSTLESTIINPIEVTLHIPSDDDVETTEDSITNTSLNVSTILFDPAFTTGIHRLELLNIKALWGVGIADESVIYNQNESPAARGQDKIVYYKWECLNMDSDPRTLTFFVNGEEQKYFVSNVPDSVRFWAYILDKGASFKILKFESLSSPKAQHEESRALKWGKEWIKDE
;
A
#
# COMPACT_ATOMS: atom_id res chain seq x y z
N MET A 1 11.46 -27.21 -15.17
CA MET A 1 11.76 -25.97 -14.44
C MET A 1 10.76 -25.88 -13.31
N SER A 2 11.22 -26.01 -12.07
CA SER A 2 10.37 -26.01 -10.88
C SER A 2 10.02 -24.57 -10.52
N THR A 3 8.75 -24.20 -10.61
CA THR A 3 8.23 -22.95 -10.06
C THR A 3 8.41 -22.99 -8.55
N LEU A 4 9.27 -22.12 -7.99
CA LEU A 4 9.36 -21.94 -6.55
C LEU A 4 8.11 -21.20 -6.08
N GLU A 5 7.12 -21.94 -5.57
CA GLU A 5 6.06 -21.34 -4.79
C GLU A 5 6.69 -20.76 -3.52
N SER A 6 6.72 -19.43 -3.41
CA SER A 6 7.16 -18.73 -2.20
C SER A 6 6.36 -19.26 -1.02
N THR A 7 7.02 -19.92 -0.07
CA THR A 7 6.39 -20.44 1.14
C THR A 7 5.82 -19.27 1.95
N ILE A 8 4.48 -19.16 1.99
CA ILE A 8 3.76 -18.16 2.80
C ILE A 8 4.07 -18.45 4.27
N ILE A 9 4.69 -17.50 4.98
CA ILE A 9 5.17 -17.76 6.34
C ILE A 9 4.03 -17.73 7.37
N ASN A 10 2.98 -16.92 7.19
CA ASN A 10 1.68 -16.97 7.90
C ASN A 10 0.77 -15.85 7.36
N PRO A 11 -0.57 -16.00 7.35
CA PRO A 11 -1.48 -14.87 7.17
C PRO A 11 -1.30 -13.87 8.31
N ILE A 12 -1.15 -12.59 7.99
CA ILE A 12 -1.09 -11.51 9.00
C ILE A 12 -2.53 -11.11 9.31
N GLU A 13 -2.88 -11.04 10.60
CA GLU A 13 -4.17 -10.47 10.99
C GLU A 13 -4.19 -8.99 10.66
N VAL A 14 -5.18 -8.57 9.87
CA VAL A 14 -5.32 -7.20 9.39
C VAL A 14 -6.33 -6.44 10.23
N THR A 15 -5.92 -5.29 10.76
CA THR A 15 -6.84 -4.32 11.37
C THR A 15 -6.93 -3.09 10.49
N LEU A 16 -8.13 -2.57 10.27
CA LEU A 16 -8.35 -1.36 9.47
C LEU A 16 -8.56 -0.17 10.41
N HIS A 17 -7.84 0.92 10.15
CA HIS A 17 -8.20 2.23 10.71
C HIS A 17 -9.04 2.98 9.71
N ILE A 18 -10.34 2.91 9.92
CA ILE A 18 -11.34 3.64 9.16
C ILE A 18 -11.52 5.02 9.82
N PRO A 19 -11.34 6.13 9.10
CA PRO A 19 -11.49 7.47 9.68
C PRO A 19 -12.90 7.80 10.19
N SER A 20 -13.93 7.14 9.64
CA SER A 20 -15.34 7.31 10.01
C SER A 20 -16.16 6.08 9.61
N ASP A 21 -16.78 5.41 10.58
CA ASP A 21 -17.65 4.25 10.33
C ASP A 21 -18.97 4.63 9.63
N ASP A 22 -19.36 5.91 9.67
CA ASP A 22 -20.54 6.41 8.95
C ASP A 22 -20.30 6.50 7.42
N ASP A 23 -19.04 6.56 6.99
CA ASP A 23 -18.67 6.76 5.59
C ASP A 23 -18.23 5.48 4.88
N VAL A 24 -17.83 4.46 5.63
CA VAL A 24 -17.26 3.23 5.08
C VAL A 24 -17.96 2.01 5.65
N GLU A 25 -18.50 1.19 4.76
CA GLU A 25 -19.03 -0.11 5.11
C GLU A 25 -17.98 -1.18 4.81
N THR A 26 -17.74 -2.05 5.79
CA THR A 26 -16.86 -3.22 5.63
C THR A 26 -17.70 -4.49 5.69
N THR A 27 -17.54 -5.33 4.68
CA THR A 27 -18.14 -6.66 4.58
C THR A 27 -17.04 -7.70 4.39
N GLU A 28 -17.39 -8.98 4.38
CA GLU A 28 -16.43 -10.06 4.05
C GLU A 28 -15.86 -9.91 2.62
N ASP A 29 -16.64 -9.33 1.70
CA ASP A 29 -16.28 -9.24 0.30
C ASP A 29 -15.67 -7.91 -0.11
N SER A 30 -15.96 -6.83 0.60
CA SER A 30 -15.52 -5.51 0.18
C SER A 30 -15.49 -4.49 1.31
N ILE A 31 -14.63 -3.51 1.11
CA ILE A 31 -14.60 -2.25 1.85
C ILE A 31 -15.10 -1.19 0.86
N THR A 32 -16.18 -0.49 1.22
CA THR A 32 -16.91 0.38 0.30
C THR A 32 -17.16 1.75 0.93
N ASN A 33 -16.89 2.82 0.18
CA ASN A 33 -17.31 4.16 0.56
C ASN A 33 -18.82 4.31 0.32
N THR A 34 -19.61 4.57 1.35
CA THR A 34 -21.08 4.72 1.28
C THR A 34 -21.53 6.17 1.28
N SER A 35 -20.60 7.10 1.51
CA SER A 35 -20.83 8.54 1.61
C SER A 35 -20.24 9.32 0.44
N LEU A 36 -20.46 10.64 0.43
CA LEU A 36 -19.75 11.57 -0.47
C LEU A 36 -18.42 12.07 0.14
N ASN A 37 -18.13 11.70 1.39
CA ASN A 37 -16.89 12.00 2.06
C ASN A 37 -15.79 11.08 1.56
N VAL A 38 -14.55 11.57 1.53
CA VAL A 38 -13.41 10.75 1.11
C VAL A 38 -12.81 10.01 2.30
N SER A 39 -12.21 8.83 2.05
CA SER A 39 -11.61 8.03 3.11
C SER A 39 -10.25 7.47 2.71
N THR A 40 -9.23 7.77 3.52
CA THR A 40 -7.91 7.12 3.48
C THR A 40 -7.80 6.15 4.65
N ILE A 41 -7.83 4.86 4.33
CA ILE A 41 -7.86 3.76 5.29
C ILE A 41 -6.43 3.26 5.49
N LEU A 42 -5.98 3.17 6.75
CA LEU A 42 -4.69 2.57 7.10
C LEU A 42 -4.86 1.09 7.45
N PHE A 43 -3.84 0.29 7.20
CA PHE A 43 -3.79 -1.13 7.51
C PHE A 43 -2.74 -1.38 8.58
N ASP A 44 -3.16 -2.04 9.66
CA ASP A 44 -2.32 -2.49 10.75
C ASP A 44 -2.01 -3.99 10.62
N PRO A 45 -0.82 -4.44 11.07
CA PRO A 45 0.16 -3.66 11.84
C PRO A 45 1.07 -2.78 10.98
N ALA A 46 1.77 -1.85 11.63
CA ALA A 46 2.95 -1.22 11.05
C ALA A 46 4.12 -2.21 10.98
N PHE A 47 4.92 -2.09 9.92
CA PHE A 47 6.04 -2.96 9.66
C PHE A 47 7.36 -2.24 9.85
N THR A 48 8.28 -2.86 10.57
CA THR A 48 9.63 -2.35 10.82
C THR A 48 10.73 -3.19 10.15
N THR A 49 10.45 -4.45 9.82
CA THR A 49 11.39 -5.41 9.22
C THR A 49 10.63 -6.45 8.38
N GLY A 50 11.34 -7.20 7.53
CA GLY A 50 10.77 -8.27 6.70
C GLY A 50 10.17 -7.81 5.37
N ILE A 51 9.62 -8.75 4.63
CA ILE A 51 9.05 -8.53 3.30
C ILE A 51 7.54 -8.72 3.40
N HIS A 52 6.77 -7.69 3.09
CA HIS A 52 5.33 -7.67 3.31
C HIS A 52 4.58 -7.35 2.03
N ARG A 53 3.42 -7.97 1.87
CA ARG A 53 2.62 -7.83 0.67
C ARG A 53 1.16 -7.57 1.01
N LEU A 54 0.64 -6.48 0.46
CA LEU A 54 -0.79 -6.19 0.38
C LEU A 54 -1.25 -6.40 -1.08
N GLU A 55 -2.22 -7.28 -1.29
CA GLU A 55 -2.85 -7.48 -2.58
C GLU A 55 -4.31 -7.06 -2.48
N LEU A 56 -4.71 -6.07 -3.30
CA LEU A 56 -6.09 -5.56 -3.34
C LEU A 56 -6.72 -5.80 -4.71
N LEU A 57 -7.97 -6.24 -4.71
CA LEU A 57 -8.82 -6.23 -5.90
C LEU A 57 -9.59 -4.91 -5.95
N ASN A 58 -9.33 -4.11 -6.98
CA ASN A 58 -10.16 -2.94 -7.28
C ASN A 58 -11.51 -3.42 -7.84
N ILE A 59 -12.56 -3.38 -7.02
CA ILE A 59 -13.93 -3.71 -7.45
C ILE A 59 -14.50 -2.53 -8.24
N LYS A 60 -14.36 -1.31 -7.70
CA LYS A 60 -14.82 -0.09 -8.34
C LYS A 60 -14.02 1.10 -7.85
N ALA A 61 -13.42 1.84 -8.77
CA ALA A 61 -12.84 3.16 -8.51
C ALA A 61 -11.93 3.26 -7.25
N LEU A 62 -11.08 2.25 -6.98
CA LEU A 62 -9.99 2.41 -6.00
C LEU A 62 -9.00 3.46 -6.53
N TRP A 63 -8.91 4.60 -5.86
CA TRP A 63 -8.21 5.80 -6.37
C TRP A 63 -6.70 5.75 -6.14
N GLY A 64 -6.26 5.20 -5.01
CA GLY A 64 -4.85 5.11 -4.69
C GLY A 64 -4.58 4.12 -3.57
N VAL A 65 -3.32 3.70 -3.50
CA VAL A 65 -2.76 3.00 -2.35
C VAL A 65 -1.34 3.51 -2.12
N GLY A 66 -0.73 3.10 -1.04
CA GLY A 66 0.69 3.32 -0.82
C GLY A 66 1.09 2.94 0.58
N ILE A 67 2.18 3.55 1.05
CA ILE A 67 2.62 3.45 2.43
C ILE A 67 2.69 4.83 3.09
N ALA A 68 2.55 4.84 4.40
CA ALA A 68 2.68 6.02 5.24
C ALA A 68 3.56 5.68 6.46
N ASP A 69 4.28 6.68 6.95
CA ASP A 69 4.98 6.60 8.24
C ASP A 69 4.01 6.20 9.36
N GLU A 70 4.47 5.42 10.35
CA GLU A 70 3.65 4.95 11.47
C GLU A 70 3.01 6.09 12.30
N SER A 71 3.58 7.29 12.31
CA SER A 71 2.94 8.42 13.00
C SER A 71 1.69 8.97 12.28
N VAL A 72 1.44 8.54 11.04
CA VAL A 72 0.33 9.04 10.25
C VAL A 72 -0.99 8.46 10.73
N ILE A 73 -1.95 9.35 10.98
CA ILE A 73 -3.35 9.06 11.26
C ILE A 73 -4.17 9.94 10.32
N TYR A 74 -5.22 9.43 9.67
CA TYR A 74 -6.14 10.23 8.86
C TYR A 74 -7.46 10.43 9.61
N ASN A 75 -7.97 11.66 9.60
CA ASN A 75 -9.34 11.96 10.02
C ASN A 75 -10.29 11.87 8.81
N GLN A 76 -11.58 11.95 9.09
CA GLN A 76 -12.62 12.03 8.07
C GLN A 76 -12.30 13.12 7.03
N ASN A 77 -12.57 12.83 5.75
CA ASN A 77 -12.37 13.76 4.61
C ASN A 77 -10.92 14.17 4.31
N GLU A 78 -9.92 13.51 4.89
CA GLU A 78 -8.53 13.77 4.55
C GLU A 78 -8.05 12.80 3.46
N SER A 79 -7.52 13.37 2.38
CA SER A 79 -6.82 12.60 1.34
C SER A 79 -5.38 12.29 1.78
N PRO A 80 -4.68 11.35 1.13
CA PRO A 80 -3.30 11.01 1.50
C PRO A 80 -2.39 12.24 1.53
N ALA A 81 -2.55 13.13 0.55
CA ALA A 81 -1.76 14.36 0.41
C ALA A 81 -1.85 15.32 1.61
N ALA A 82 -2.86 15.19 2.48
CA ALA A 82 -3.01 16.00 3.69
C ALA A 82 -1.88 15.77 4.72
N ARG A 83 -1.03 14.77 4.52
CA ARG A 83 0.05 14.41 5.46
C ARG A 83 1.46 14.83 5.02
N GLY A 84 1.59 15.46 3.86
CA GLY A 84 2.87 15.91 3.32
C GLY A 84 3.61 14.79 2.58
N GLN A 85 4.30 15.16 1.50
CA GLN A 85 5.02 14.22 0.63
C GLN A 85 6.27 13.60 1.30
N ASP A 86 6.69 14.14 2.44
CA ASP A 86 7.76 13.61 3.30
C ASP A 86 7.30 12.41 4.15
N LYS A 87 5.99 12.19 4.27
CA LYS A 87 5.40 11.16 5.13
C LYS A 87 4.64 10.06 4.39
N ILE A 88 4.45 10.22 3.08
CA ILE A 88 3.66 9.29 2.27
C ILE A 88 4.33 9.05 0.92
N VAL A 89 4.12 7.86 0.36
CA VAL A 89 4.29 7.61 -1.07
C VAL A 89 2.92 7.37 -1.68
N TYR A 90 2.56 8.23 -2.64
CA TYR A 90 1.31 8.15 -3.40
C TYR A 90 1.59 7.56 -4.78
N TYR A 91 1.27 6.29 -4.98
CA TYR A 91 1.50 5.64 -6.26
C TYR A 91 0.66 4.36 -6.38
N LYS A 92 0.19 4.03 -7.57
CA LYS A 92 -0.86 3.04 -7.80
C LYS A 92 -0.31 1.59 -7.79
N TRP A 93 -0.27 0.93 -6.61
CA TRP A 93 -0.30 -0.54 -6.27
C TRP A 93 1.01 -1.39 -6.07
N GLU A 94 1.24 -2.04 -4.88
CA GLU A 94 2.58 -2.52 -4.38
C GLU A 94 2.77 -3.72 -3.41
N CYS A 95 4.04 -4.16 -3.30
CA CYS A 95 4.67 -4.93 -2.19
C CYS A 95 5.94 -4.24 -1.62
N LEU A 96 6.34 -4.53 -0.38
CA LEU A 96 7.38 -3.82 0.40
C LEU A 96 8.53 -4.75 0.83
N ASN A 97 9.77 -4.28 0.79
CA ASN A 97 10.97 -4.97 1.29
C ASN A 97 11.71 -4.14 2.36
N MET A 98 11.68 -4.59 3.61
CA MET A 98 12.26 -3.87 4.76
C MET A 98 13.65 -4.36 5.19
N ASP A 99 14.19 -5.40 4.56
CA ASP A 99 15.46 -6.01 4.99
C ASP A 99 16.70 -5.42 4.28
N SER A 100 16.50 -4.52 3.30
CA SER A 100 17.57 -3.92 2.51
C SER A 100 17.98 -2.53 3.02
N ASP A 101 19.25 -2.15 2.81
CA ASP A 101 19.71 -0.75 2.92
C ASP A 101 20.13 -0.25 1.52
N PRO A 102 19.41 0.75 0.94
CA PRO A 102 18.22 1.40 1.47
C PRO A 102 16.97 0.48 1.41
N ARG A 103 16.03 0.65 2.35
CA ARG A 103 14.75 -0.09 2.36
C ARG A 103 13.95 0.24 1.11
N THR A 104 13.34 -0.77 0.48
CA THR A 104 12.67 -0.59 -0.81
C THR A 104 11.20 -0.96 -0.79
N LEU A 105 10.46 -0.39 -1.73
CA LEU A 105 9.05 -0.57 -1.96
C LEU A 105 8.86 -0.73 -3.47
N THR A 106 8.27 -1.85 -3.89
CA THR A 106 8.20 -2.27 -5.29
C THR A 106 6.76 -2.54 -5.74
N PHE A 107 6.41 -1.94 -6.87
CA PHE A 107 5.09 -2.02 -7.45
C PHE A 107 4.92 -3.24 -8.36
N PHE A 108 3.75 -3.86 -8.32
CA PHE A 108 3.35 -4.93 -9.25
C PHE A 108 1.94 -4.69 -9.78
N VAL A 109 1.74 -4.75 -11.10
CA VAL A 109 0.42 -4.70 -11.73
C VAL A 109 0.19 -6.01 -12.49
N ASN A 110 -0.90 -6.72 -12.17
CA ASN A 110 -1.19 -8.05 -12.73
C ASN A 110 -0.03 -9.06 -12.60
N GLY A 111 0.82 -8.92 -11.58
CA GLY A 111 2.00 -9.76 -11.36
C GLY A 111 3.29 -9.29 -12.05
N GLU A 112 3.26 -8.19 -12.81
CA GLU A 112 4.44 -7.61 -13.46
C GLU A 112 5.03 -6.46 -12.65
N GLU A 113 6.34 -6.52 -12.36
CA GLU A 113 7.10 -5.47 -11.66
C GLU A 113 7.04 -4.14 -12.44
N GLN A 114 6.79 -3.02 -11.77
CA GLN A 114 6.76 -1.71 -12.43
C GLN A 114 8.13 -1.05 -12.49
N LYS A 115 8.27 -0.13 -13.46
CA LYS A 115 9.52 0.56 -13.79
C LYS A 115 10.14 1.39 -12.66
N TYR A 116 9.38 1.82 -11.66
CA TYR A 116 9.89 2.64 -10.56
C TYR A 116 9.69 1.91 -9.24
N PHE A 117 10.66 2.00 -8.34
CA PHE A 117 10.55 1.49 -6.97
C PHE A 117 11.05 2.56 -6.01
N VAL A 118 10.41 2.69 -4.84
CA VAL A 118 10.86 3.66 -3.83
C VAL A 118 11.96 3.04 -2.97
N SER A 119 12.94 3.84 -2.63
CA SER A 119 14.09 3.53 -1.79
C SER A 119 14.16 4.53 -0.65
N ASN A 120 14.83 4.13 0.44
CA ASN A 120 15.03 4.94 1.65
C ASN A 120 13.72 5.18 2.42
N VAL A 121 12.87 4.15 2.46
CA VAL A 121 11.61 4.11 3.21
C VAL A 121 11.90 4.26 4.73
N PRO A 122 11.04 4.97 5.51
CA PRO A 122 11.19 5.14 6.96
C PRO A 122 11.26 3.82 7.74
N ASP A 123 11.68 3.93 9.02
CA ASP A 123 11.93 2.77 9.88
C ASP A 123 10.67 1.96 10.24
N SER A 124 9.50 2.58 10.20
CA SER A 124 8.21 1.97 10.49
C SER A 124 7.13 2.54 9.57
N VAL A 125 6.45 1.68 8.81
CA VAL A 125 5.45 2.09 7.82
C VAL A 125 4.21 1.20 7.83
N ARG A 126 3.06 1.79 7.51
CA ARG A 126 1.79 1.11 7.26
C ARG A 126 1.40 1.19 5.80
N PHE A 127 0.62 0.24 5.32
CA PHE A 127 -0.08 0.39 4.05
C PHE A 127 -1.30 1.30 4.21
N TRP A 128 -1.73 1.91 3.11
CA TRP A 128 -3.00 2.65 3.04
C TRP A 128 -3.70 2.49 1.69
N ALA A 129 -5.02 2.70 1.69
CA ALA A 129 -5.88 2.70 0.52
C ALA A 129 -6.80 3.91 0.54
N TYR A 130 -7.07 4.50 -0.62
CA TYR A 130 -7.85 5.72 -0.77
C TYR A 130 -9.07 5.50 -1.67
N ILE A 131 -10.25 5.77 -1.12
CA ILE A 131 -11.55 5.68 -1.80
C ILE A 131 -12.23 7.05 -1.77
N LEU A 132 -12.40 7.65 -2.95
CA LEU A 132 -12.89 9.02 -3.11
C LEU A 132 -14.39 9.05 -3.38
N ASP A 133 -14.86 8.31 -4.38
CA ASP A 133 -16.25 8.38 -4.83
C ASP A 133 -17.19 7.52 -3.98
N LYS A 134 -18.44 7.96 -3.82
CA LYS A 134 -19.50 7.10 -3.30
C LYS A 134 -19.64 5.82 -4.14
N GLY A 135 -19.60 4.69 -3.46
CA GLY A 135 -19.63 3.34 -4.03
C GLY A 135 -18.27 2.85 -4.54
N ALA A 136 -17.19 3.63 -4.39
CA ALA A 136 -15.84 3.12 -4.60
C ALA A 136 -15.57 1.99 -3.61
N SER A 137 -14.99 0.89 -4.08
CA SER A 137 -14.82 -0.33 -3.31
C SER A 137 -13.63 -1.16 -3.76
N PHE A 138 -13.08 -1.91 -2.80
CA PHE A 138 -12.01 -2.87 -3.04
C PHE A 138 -12.14 -4.07 -2.10
N LYS A 139 -11.47 -5.17 -2.44
CA LYS A 139 -11.33 -6.37 -1.60
C LYS A 139 -9.88 -6.60 -1.25
N ILE A 140 -9.60 -6.99 -0.02
CA ILE A 140 -8.26 -7.47 0.38
C ILE A 140 -8.15 -8.92 -0.09
N LEU A 141 -7.19 -9.20 -0.97
CA LEU A 141 -6.90 -10.56 -1.43
C LEU A 141 -5.81 -11.21 -0.59
N LYS A 142 -4.75 -10.46 -0.25
CA LYS A 142 -3.64 -10.95 0.57
C LYS A 142 -3.10 -9.86 1.46
N PHE A 143 -2.72 -10.26 2.66
CA PHE A 143 -1.97 -9.46 3.62
C PHE A 143 -1.02 -10.41 4.34
N GLU A 144 0.22 -10.50 3.85
CA GLU A 144 1.12 -11.61 4.16
C GLU A 144 2.60 -11.19 4.25
N SER A 145 3.36 -11.90 5.09
CA SER A 145 4.82 -11.86 5.10
C SER A 145 5.38 -12.89 4.11
N LEU A 146 6.40 -12.48 3.37
CA LEU A 146 7.13 -13.32 2.42
C LEU A 146 8.51 -13.67 2.97
N SER A 147 9.01 -14.86 2.60
CA SER A 147 10.36 -15.33 2.96
C SER A 147 11.47 -14.77 2.07
N SER A 148 11.10 -14.29 0.87
CA SER A 148 12.03 -13.75 -0.12
C SER A 148 11.32 -12.68 -0.97
N PRO A 149 12.09 -11.71 -1.51
CA PRO A 149 11.51 -10.68 -2.35
C PRO A 149 11.07 -11.27 -3.69
N LYS A 150 9.95 -10.77 -4.22
CA LYS A 150 9.51 -11.09 -5.59
C LYS A 150 10.14 -10.17 -6.64
N ALA A 151 10.57 -8.98 -6.23
CA ALA A 151 11.19 -8.00 -7.09
C ALA A 151 12.60 -8.43 -7.51
N GLN A 152 12.94 -8.21 -8.77
CA GLN A 152 14.25 -8.53 -9.34
C GLN A 152 15.05 -7.28 -9.70
N HIS A 153 14.39 -6.14 -9.96
CA HIS A 153 15.01 -4.85 -10.24
C HIS A 153 15.98 -4.81 -11.44
N GLU A 154 15.77 -5.65 -12.47
CA GLU A 154 16.68 -5.70 -13.63
C GLU A 154 16.61 -4.44 -14.51
N GLU A 155 15.44 -3.79 -14.60
CA GLU A 155 15.21 -2.60 -15.44
C GLU A 155 14.58 -1.41 -14.70
N SER A 156 14.35 -1.53 -13.39
CA SER A 156 13.64 -0.51 -12.61
C SER A 156 14.56 0.60 -12.06
N ARG A 157 14.03 1.83 -11.99
CA ARG A 157 14.74 3.02 -11.51
C ARG A 157 14.35 3.33 -10.06
N ALA A 158 15.37 3.50 -9.21
CA ALA A 158 15.20 3.86 -7.82
C ALA A 158 14.73 5.31 -7.67
N LEU A 159 13.68 5.46 -6.89
CA LEU A 159 13.06 6.69 -6.51
C LEU A 159 13.38 6.92 -5.00
N LYS A 160 13.89 8.08 -4.54
CA LYS A 160 14.14 8.38 -3.11
C LYS A 160 12.95 8.96 -2.33
N TRP A 161 12.56 8.34 -1.21
CA TRP A 161 11.53 8.84 -0.29
C TRP A 161 11.69 10.33 0.07
N GLY A 162 10.57 11.04 0.20
CA GLY A 162 10.53 12.45 0.62
C GLY A 162 11.08 13.43 -0.41
N LYS A 163 11.12 13.04 -1.70
CA LYS A 163 11.50 13.91 -2.83
C LYS A 163 10.34 14.02 -3.82
N GLU A 164 10.23 15.18 -4.46
CA GLU A 164 9.30 15.37 -5.57
C GLU A 164 9.75 14.56 -6.78
N TRP A 165 8.79 13.89 -7.43
CA TRP A 165 9.00 13.07 -8.62
C TRP A 165 8.50 13.83 -9.83
N ILE A 166 9.40 14.32 -10.67
CA ILE A 166 9.03 14.84 -11.98
C ILE A 166 8.86 13.61 -12.89
N LYS A 167 7.68 13.47 -13.52
CA LYS A 167 7.52 12.49 -14.59
C LYS A 167 8.40 12.96 -15.74
N ASP A 168 9.40 12.17 -16.10
CA ASP A 168 10.01 12.29 -17.42
C ASP A 168 8.88 12.06 -18.45
N GLU A 169 8.68 13.04 -19.33
CA GLU A 169 7.71 13.02 -20.44
C GLU A 169 7.91 11.82 -21.40
#